data_AF-A0A840WI76-F1
#
_entry.id   AF-A0A840WI76-F1
#
_cell.length_a   1.000
_cell.length_b   1.000
_cell.length_c   1.000
_cell.angle_alpha   90.00
_cell.angle_beta   90.00
_cell.angle_gamma   90.00
#
_symmetry.space_group_name_H-M   'P 1'
#
loop_
_entity.id
_entity.type
_entity.pdbx_description
1 polymer ?
#
loop_
_entity_poly.entity_id
_entity_poly.type
_entity_poly.pdbx_seq_one_letter_code
_entity_poly.pdbx_strand_id
1 'polypeptide(L)'
;MAAEPAEPEAGEWFLRYFAPGELDRLEQFPVRIPTGHEFGLLGLLGAWHTHVRRLREDLELADSDPSACGVHDLVTALVLRDFVDRGITTLGTERTAGVDAALADVDARFRSLTEEDDTERLALAEPEVEGRVAENWWWRRIPLSGPARRELDRIATREQEGRTEGH
;
A
#
# COMPACT_ATOMS: atom_id res chain seq x y z
N MET A 1 7.35 -24.00 15.76
CA MET A 1 7.32 -22.58 15.38
C MET A 1 6.08 -22.00 16.01
N ALA A 2 6.21 -20.99 16.88
CA ALA A 2 5.03 -20.31 17.41
C ALA A 2 4.36 -19.58 16.24
N ALA A 3 3.05 -19.72 16.08
CA ALA A 3 2.31 -18.90 15.15
C ALA A 3 2.55 -17.44 15.53
N GLU A 4 2.98 -16.61 14.57
CA GLU A 4 3.02 -15.17 14.81
C GLU A 4 1.60 -14.73 15.21
N PRO A 5 1.45 -13.88 16.23
CA PRO A 5 0.14 -13.40 16.62
C PRO A 5 -0.50 -12.67 15.44
N ALA A 6 -1.81 -12.89 15.24
CA ALA A 6 -2.58 -12.20 14.20
C ALA A 6 -2.33 -10.69 14.28
N GLU A 7 -2.07 -10.06 13.13
CA GLU A 7 -1.83 -8.62 13.11
C GLU A 7 -3.09 -7.88 13.62
N PRO A 8 -2.93 -6.86 14.48
CA PRO A 8 -4.05 -6.14 15.10
C PRO A 8 -4.93 -5.48 14.04
N GLU A 9 -6.23 -5.29 14.30
CA GLU A 9 -7.06 -4.40 13.46
C GLU A 9 -6.62 -2.94 13.57
N ALA A 10 -7.03 -2.10 12.61
CA ALA A 10 -6.63 -0.69 12.59
C ALA A 10 -6.93 0.03 13.91
N GLY A 11 -8.11 -0.23 14.52
CA GLY A 11 -8.48 0.33 15.82
C GLY A 11 -7.50 -0.02 16.94
N GLU A 12 -7.16 -1.30 17.08
CA GLU A 12 -6.19 -1.77 18.09
C GLU A 12 -4.76 -1.30 17.80
N TRP A 13 -4.41 -1.21 16.52
CA TRP A 13 -3.13 -0.70 16.06
C TRP A 13 -2.96 0.77 16.42
N PHE A 14 -4.00 1.60 16.24
CA PHE A 14 -3.96 3.02 16.59
C PHE A 14 -3.66 3.28 18.07
N LEU A 15 -4.19 2.45 18.97
CA LEU A 15 -3.99 2.59 20.42
C LEU A 15 -2.53 2.42 20.86
N ARG A 16 -1.66 1.92 19.98
CA ARG A 16 -0.21 1.82 20.22
C ARG A 16 0.51 3.16 20.05
N TYR A 17 -0.08 4.09 19.28
CA TYR A 17 0.60 5.31 18.82
C TYR A 17 -0.09 6.59 19.26
N PHE A 18 -1.40 6.55 19.52
CA PHE A 18 -2.21 7.75 19.72
C PHE A 18 -2.98 7.72 21.03
N ALA A 19 -3.01 8.85 21.71
CA ALA A 19 -3.98 9.08 22.77
C ALA A 19 -5.39 9.27 22.17
N PRO A 20 -6.49 9.00 22.92
CA PRO A 20 -7.85 9.13 22.41
C PRO A 20 -8.16 10.50 21.77
N GLY A 21 -7.69 11.60 22.37
CA GLY A 21 -7.91 12.95 21.82
C GLY A 21 -7.13 13.23 20.52
N GLU A 22 -6.05 12.50 20.25
CA GLU A 22 -5.35 12.59 18.96
C GLU A 22 -6.09 11.84 17.86
N LEU A 23 -6.77 10.74 18.18
CA LEU A 23 -7.57 9.98 17.21
C LEU A 23 -8.66 10.87 16.61
N ASP A 24 -9.46 11.51 17.44
CA ASP A 24 -10.54 12.39 16.99
C ASP A 24 -10.00 13.54 16.11
N ARG A 25 -8.86 14.13 16.51
CA ARG A 25 -8.21 15.20 15.75
C ARG A 25 -7.77 14.73 14.37
N LEU A 26 -7.13 13.56 14.28
CA LEU A 26 -6.63 13.01 13.02
C LEU A 26 -7.76 12.51 12.12
N GLU A 27 -8.85 12.01 12.70
CA GLU A 27 -10.05 11.62 11.95
C GLU A 27 -10.74 12.84 11.33
N GLN A 28 -10.73 13.97 12.03
CA GLN A 28 -11.32 15.21 11.53
C GLN A 28 -10.39 16.00 10.59
N PHE A 29 -9.12 15.62 10.47
CA PHE A 29 -8.17 16.32 9.59
C PHE A 29 -8.43 15.95 8.12
N PRO A 30 -8.95 16.86 7.29
CA PRO A 30 -9.42 16.51 5.96
C PRO A 30 -8.25 16.39 4.98
N VAL A 31 -8.19 15.25 4.31
CA VAL A 31 -7.29 15.02 3.18
C VAL A 31 -8.13 14.91 1.92
N ARG A 32 -7.95 15.88 1.02
CA ARG A 32 -8.69 15.94 -0.24
C ARG A 32 -8.09 15.01 -1.28
N ILE A 33 -8.93 14.15 -1.84
CA ILE A 33 -8.56 13.26 -2.95
C ILE A 33 -9.00 13.86 -4.30
N PRO A 34 -8.42 13.44 -5.44
CA PRO A 34 -8.67 14.06 -6.75
C PRO A 34 -10.15 14.09 -7.19
N THR A 35 -10.96 13.16 -6.72
CA THR A 35 -12.41 13.09 -6.99
C THR A 35 -13.21 14.17 -6.26
N GLY A 36 -12.58 14.98 -5.41
CA GLY A 36 -13.23 16.04 -4.63
C GLY A 36 -13.80 15.57 -3.29
N HIS A 37 -13.76 14.26 -3.01
CA HIS A 37 -14.06 13.72 -1.69
C HIS A 37 -12.94 14.03 -0.69
N GLU A 38 -13.30 14.05 0.59
CA GLU A 38 -12.38 14.28 1.71
C GLU A 38 -12.49 13.11 2.69
N PHE A 39 -11.34 12.67 3.17
CA PHE A 39 -11.21 11.61 4.17
C PHE A 39 -10.38 12.11 5.34
N GLY A 40 -10.68 11.61 6.53
CA GLY A 40 -9.83 11.80 7.70
C GLY A 40 -8.45 11.17 7.49
N LEU A 41 -7.40 11.84 7.95
CA LEU A 41 -6.05 11.27 7.91
C LEU A 41 -5.96 9.97 8.72
N LEU A 42 -6.66 9.86 9.85
CA LEU A 42 -6.70 8.62 10.63
C LEU A 42 -7.32 7.49 9.81
N GLY A 43 -8.47 7.72 9.16
CA GLY A 43 -9.07 6.78 8.22
C GLY A 43 -8.13 6.32 7.10
N LEU A 44 -7.37 7.25 6.49
CA LEU A 44 -6.38 6.92 5.46
C LEU A 44 -5.22 6.08 5.99
N LEU A 45 -4.68 6.40 7.18
CA LEU A 45 -3.65 5.59 7.83
C LEU A 45 -4.17 4.18 8.16
N GLY A 46 -5.41 4.07 8.63
CA GLY A 46 -6.06 2.80 8.90
C GLY A 46 -6.30 1.97 7.64
N ALA A 47 -6.68 2.62 6.54
CA ALA A 47 -6.84 1.97 5.24
C ALA A 47 -5.48 1.46 4.72
N TRP A 48 -4.44 2.28 4.78
CA TRP A 48 -3.08 1.84 4.40
C TRP A 48 -2.63 0.64 5.22
N HIS A 49 -2.76 0.70 6.56
CA HIS A 49 -2.45 -0.43 7.44
C HIS A 49 -3.25 -1.68 7.09
N THR A 50 -4.55 -1.55 6.83
CA THR A 50 -5.42 -2.68 6.43
C THR A 50 -4.96 -3.32 5.14
N HIS A 51 -4.55 -2.53 4.15
CA HIS A 51 -4.02 -3.07 2.89
C HIS A 51 -2.67 -3.77 3.07
N VAL A 52 -1.78 -3.24 3.91
CA VAL A 52 -0.49 -3.90 4.21
C VAL A 52 -0.70 -5.23 4.94
N ARG A 53 -1.68 -5.30 5.86
CA ARG A 53 -2.10 -6.55 6.49
C ARG A 53 -2.63 -7.55 5.47
N ARG A 54 -3.55 -7.11 4.61
CA ARG A 54 -4.14 -7.96 3.58
C ARG A 54 -3.08 -8.50 2.62
N LEU A 55 -2.11 -7.67 2.23
CA LEU A 55 -0.98 -8.09 1.42
C LEU A 55 -0.22 -9.26 2.06
N ARG A 56 0.00 -9.23 3.38
CA ARG A 56 0.64 -10.36 4.10
C ARG A 56 -0.18 -11.64 3.98
N GLU A 57 -1.49 -11.54 4.15
CA GLU A 57 -2.41 -12.68 4.04
C GLU A 57 -2.40 -13.23 2.60
N ASP A 58 -2.34 -12.36 1.59
CA ASP A 58 -2.33 -12.73 0.17
C ASP A 58 -1.03 -13.42 -0.27
N LEU A 59 0.10 -13.21 0.41
CA LEU A 59 1.40 -13.78 0.01
C LEU A 59 1.36 -15.31 -0.13
N GLU A 60 0.50 -15.98 0.63
CA GLU A 60 0.35 -17.44 0.68
C GLU A 60 -0.86 -17.96 -0.12
N LEU A 61 -1.73 -17.08 -0.63
CA LEU A 61 -2.94 -17.49 -1.34
C LEU A 61 -2.63 -18.04 -2.74
N ALA A 62 -3.48 -18.96 -3.17
CA ALA A 62 -3.51 -19.47 -4.54
C ALA A 62 -4.22 -18.48 -5.47
N ASP A 63 -3.89 -18.52 -6.77
CA ASP A 63 -4.53 -17.66 -7.78
C ASP A 63 -6.04 -17.89 -7.93
N SER A 64 -6.52 -19.08 -7.55
CA SER A 64 -7.94 -19.43 -7.60
C SER A 64 -8.72 -18.99 -6.37
N ASP A 65 -8.06 -18.42 -5.36
CA ASP A 65 -8.74 -17.96 -4.15
C ASP A 65 -9.59 -16.72 -4.48
N PRO A 66 -10.91 -16.73 -4.20
CA PRO A 66 -11.79 -15.61 -4.54
C PRO A 66 -11.52 -14.36 -3.71
N SER A 67 -10.75 -14.46 -2.62
CA SER A 67 -10.37 -13.33 -1.75
C SER A 67 -9.03 -12.70 -2.13
N ALA A 68 -8.27 -13.34 -3.02
CA ALA A 68 -6.97 -12.90 -3.48
C ALA A 68 -7.01 -11.49 -4.08
N CYS A 69 -6.13 -10.61 -3.60
CA CYS A 69 -5.87 -9.34 -4.26
C CYS A 69 -4.97 -9.49 -5.49
N GLY A 70 -5.35 -8.81 -6.57
CA GLY A 70 -4.57 -8.70 -7.80
C GLY A 70 -3.71 -7.45 -7.86
N VAL A 71 -3.13 -7.17 -9.03
CA VAL A 71 -2.33 -5.96 -9.28
C VAL A 71 -3.13 -4.68 -9.06
N HIS A 72 -4.40 -4.66 -9.45
CA HIS A 72 -5.27 -3.50 -9.27
C HIS A 72 -5.47 -3.13 -7.78
N ASP A 73 -5.60 -4.12 -6.91
CA ASP A 73 -5.71 -3.91 -5.46
C ASP A 73 -4.39 -3.37 -4.87
N LEU A 74 -3.26 -3.86 -5.37
CA LEU A 74 -1.94 -3.33 -5.02
C LEU A 74 -1.84 -1.84 -5.41
N VAL A 75 -2.21 -1.48 -6.65
CA VAL A 75 -2.22 -0.07 -7.09
C VAL A 75 -3.13 0.78 -6.21
N THR A 76 -4.31 0.27 -5.85
CA THR A 76 -5.23 0.96 -4.92
C THR A 76 -4.56 1.24 -3.57
N ALA A 77 -3.82 0.27 -3.02
CA ALA A 77 -3.07 0.44 -1.79
C ALA A 77 -1.97 1.52 -1.90
N LEU A 78 -1.25 1.56 -3.02
CA LEU A 78 -0.20 2.56 -3.26
C LEU A 78 -0.77 3.97 -3.43
N VAL A 79 -1.94 4.11 -4.07
CA VAL A 79 -2.67 5.38 -4.15
C VAL A 79 -3.10 5.85 -2.76
N LEU A 80 -3.55 4.95 -1.88
CA LEU A 80 -3.84 5.31 -0.48
C LEU A 80 -2.61 5.84 0.24
N ARG A 81 -1.42 5.27 -0.02
CA ARG A 81 -0.17 5.77 0.56
C ARG A 81 0.20 7.16 0.06
N ASP A 82 -0.10 7.51 -1.19
CA ASP A 82 0.03 8.89 -1.70
C ASP A 82 -0.88 9.87 -0.94
N PHE A 83 -2.12 9.45 -0.61
CA PHE A 83 -3.03 10.29 0.16
C PHE A 83 -2.59 10.46 1.61
N VAL A 84 -2.07 9.40 2.24
CA VAL A 84 -1.42 9.51 3.54
C VAL A 84 -0.27 10.52 3.45
N ASP A 85 0.60 10.42 2.45
CA ASP A 85 1.74 11.32 2.29
C ASP A 85 1.33 12.79 2.16
N ARG A 86 0.29 13.05 1.35
CA ARG A 86 -0.30 14.37 1.21
C ARG A 86 -0.86 14.88 2.53
N GLY A 87 -1.59 14.05 3.25
CA GLY A 87 -2.15 14.41 4.56
C GLY A 87 -1.06 14.78 5.55
N ILE A 88 0.00 13.97 5.63
CA ILE A 88 1.18 14.22 6.47
C ILE A 88 1.89 15.53 6.09
N THR A 89 2.11 15.75 4.80
CA THR A 89 2.74 16.98 4.30
C THR A 89 1.92 18.21 4.65
N THR A 90 0.59 18.11 4.53
CA THR A 90 -0.35 19.20 4.86
C THR A 90 -0.38 19.49 6.36
N LEU A 91 -0.29 18.43 7.17
CA LEU A 91 -0.29 18.53 8.63
C LEU A 91 0.91 19.34 9.14
N GLY A 92 2.05 19.29 8.44
CA GLY A 92 3.19 20.17 8.67
C GLY A 92 3.69 20.14 10.11
N THR A 93 3.63 21.29 10.80
CA THR A 93 4.08 21.42 12.20
C THR A 93 3.13 20.81 13.23
N GLU A 94 1.90 20.44 12.83
CA GLU A 94 0.93 19.77 13.72
C GLU A 94 1.17 18.25 13.84
N ARG A 95 2.25 17.77 13.19
CA ARG A 95 2.67 16.37 13.10
C ARG A 95 3.25 15.91 14.42
N THR A 96 2.60 14.92 15.01
CA THR A 96 3.02 14.35 16.30
C THR A 96 3.92 13.15 16.08
N ALA A 97 4.74 12.85 17.09
CA ALA A 97 5.61 11.66 17.07
C ALA A 97 4.81 10.35 16.92
N GLY A 98 3.56 10.31 17.36
CA GLY A 98 2.66 9.16 17.15
C GLY A 98 2.38 8.92 15.67
N VAL A 99 2.17 9.98 14.89
CA VAL A 99 1.95 9.89 13.44
C VAL A 99 3.20 9.34 12.74
N ASP A 100 4.38 9.81 13.14
CA ASP A 100 5.65 9.32 12.62
C ASP A 100 5.88 7.84 12.92
N ALA A 101 5.66 7.46 14.17
CA ALA A 101 5.85 6.10 14.62
C ALA A 101 4.86 5.14 13.94
N ALA A 102 3.58 5.51 13.84
CA ALA A 102 2.57 4.72 13.16
C ALA A 102 2.92 4.53 11.68
N LEU A 103 3.25 5.61 10.97
CA LEU A 103 3.60 5.54 9.55
C LEU A 103 4.88 4.72 9.31
N ALA A 104 5.90 4.90 10.15
CA ALA A 104 7.15 4.15 10.05
C ALA A 104 6.94 2.65 10.27
N ASP A 105 6.10 2.24 11.23
CA ASP A 105 5.76 0.84 11.48
C ASP A 105 5.08 0.19 10.28
N VAL A 106 4.01 0.80 9.75
CA VAL A 106 3.30 0.24 8.59
C VAL A 106 4.17 0.24 7.32
N ASP A 107 4.97 1.29 7.10
CA ASP A 107 5.88 1.35 5.96
C ASP A 107 7.02 0.31 6.08
N ALA A 108 7.49 0.02 7.30
CA ALA A 108 8.48 -1.03 7.53
C ALA A 108 7.92 -2.42 7.23
N ARG A 109 6.67 -2.69 7.63
CA ARG A 109 5.97 -3.94 7.30
C ARG A 109 5.73 -4.07 5.81
N PHE A 110 5.29 -3.01 5.14
CA PHE A 110 5.14 -3.02 3.69
C PHE A 110 6.46 -3.38 3.01
N ARG A 111 7.58 -2.76 3.43
CA ARG A 111 8.91 -3.10 2.91
C ARG A 111 9.29 -4.55 3.14
N SER A 112 8.97 -5.16 4.29
CA SER A 112 9.31 -6.56 4.55
C SER A 112 8.49 -7.55 3.71
N LEU A 113 7.38 -7.12 3.11
CA LEU A 113 6.48 -7.96 2.30
C LEU A 113 6.68 -7.77 0.79
N THR A 114 7.58 -6.86 0.40
CA THR A 114 7.80 -6.44 -0.97
C THR A 114 9.29 -6.42 -1.32
N GLU A 115 9.60 -6.33 -2.60
CA GLU A 115 10.95 -6.06 -3.14
C GLU A 115 10.92 -4.90 -4.13
N GLU A 116 12.09 -4.39 -4.51
CA GLU A 116 12.19 -3.35 -5.54
C GLU A 116 11.80 -3.93 -6.93
N ASP A 117 11.06 -3.14 -7.70
CA ASP A 117 10.62 -3.49 -9.05
C ASP A 117 11.60 -2.96 -10.11
N ASP A 118 12.80 -3.56 -10.14
CA ASP A 118 13.90 -3.14 -11.01
C ASP A 118 13.60 -3.25 -12.52
N THR A 119 12.52 -3.93 -12.90
CA THR A 119 12.12 -4.13 -14.30
C THR A 119 10.78 -3.49 -14.64
N GLU A 120 10.27 -2.59 -13.80
CA GLU A 120 9.06 -1.80 -14.04
C GLU A 120 7.82 -2.66 -14.37
N ARG A 121 7.68 -3.84 -13.74
CA ARG A 121 6.54 -4.75 -13.94
C ARG A 121 5.22 -4.07 -13.61
N LEU A 122 5.21 -3.22 -12.59
CA LEU A 122 4.00 -2.49 -12.17
C LEU A 122 3.55 -1.51 -13.25
N ALA A 123 4.47 -0.75 -13.85
CA ALA A 123 4.16 0.18 -14.94
C ALA A 123 3.73 -0.56 -16.21
N LEU A 124 4.27 -1.76 -16.45
CA LEU A 124 3.83 -2.60 -17.56
C LEU A 124 2.39 -3.10 -17.38
N ALA A 125 2.02 -3.48 -16.16
CA ALA A 125 0.69 -3.99 -15.84
C ALA A 125 -0.38 -2.90 -15.76
N GLU A 126 -0.01 -1.71 -15.28
CA GLU A 126 -0.92 -0.57 -15.07
C GLU A 126 -0.26 0.70 -15.64
N PRO A 127 -0.27 0.91 -16.98
CA PRO A 127 0.45 2.00 -17.64
C PRO A 127 0.10 3.40 -17.13
N GLU A 128 -1.08 3.59 -16.55
CA GLU A 128 -1.52 4.83 -15.92
C GLU A 128 -0.63 5.26 -14.74
N VAL A 129 0.23 4.38 -14.23
CA VAL A 129 1.12 4.64 -13.08
C VAL A 129 2.57 4.97 -13.45
N GLU A 130 2.95 4.95 -14.74
CA GLU A 130 4.34 5.11 -15.23
C GLU A 130 5.05 6.36 -14.68
N GLY A 131 4.32 7.45 -14.42
CA GLY A 131 4.88 8.68 -13.82
C GLY A 131 5.08 8.62 -12.30
N ARG A 132 4.35 7.76 -11.58
CA ARG A 132 4.34 7.70 -10.11
C ARG A 132 5.55 6.95 -9.53
N VAL A 133 6.09 6.01 -10.30
CA VAL A 133 7.27 5.19 -9.95
C VAL A 133 8.49 6.07 -9.65
N ALA A 134 8.62 7.20 -10.35
CA ALA A 134 9.70 8.14 -10.12
C ALA A 134 9.53 8.97 -8.83
N GLU A 135 8.29 9.23 -8.42
CA GLU A 135 7.96 10.22 -7.38
C GLU A 135 8.17 9.68 -5.96
N ASN A 136 7.69 8.47 -5.66
CA ASN A 136 7.72 7.92 -4.31
C ASN A 136 8.26 6.50 -4.26
N TRP A 137 9.01 6.18 -3.19
CA TRP A 137 9.68 4.89 -3.04
C TRP A 137 8.73 3.69 -3.00
N TRP A 138 7.50 3.85 -2.51
CA TRP A 138 6.53 2.76 -2.44
C TRP A 138 6.03 2.30 -3.81
N TRP A 139 6.03 3.19 -4.82
CA TRP A 139 5.66 2.84 -6.19
C TRP A 139 6.70 1.98 -6.92
N ARG A 140 7.91 1.86 -6.36
CA ARG A 140 8.98 1.01 -6.91
C ARG A 140 8.96 -0.37 -6.29
N ARG A 141 7.85 -0.79 -5.68
CA ARG A 141 7.80 -2.02 -4.89
C ARG A 141 6.68 -2.92 -5.33
N ILE A 142 7.02 -4.20 -5.46
CA ILE A 142 6.10 -5.27 -5.81
C ILE A 142 6.12 -6.37 -4.73
N PRO A 143 5.03 -7.13 -4.55
CA PRO A 143 4.98 -8.22 -3.58
C PRO A 143 6.06 -9.27 -3.80
N LEU A 144 6.58 -9.84 -2.71
CA LEU A 144 7.53 -10.94 -2.77
C LEU A 144 6.93 -12.21 -3.40
N SER A 145 5.65 -12.44 -3.16
CA SER A 145 4.90 -13.61 -3.63
C SER A 145 3.41 -13.32 -3.71
N GLY A 146 2.60 -14.36 -3.89
CA GLY A 146 1.15 -14.26 -3.92
C GLY A 146 0.56 -13.93 -5.30
N PRO A 147 -0.78 -13.82 -5.38
CA PRO A 147 -1.52 -13.65 -6.63
C PRO A 147 -1.11 -12.40 -7.42
N ALA A 148 -1.01 -11.24 -6.78
CA ALA A 148 -0.58 -10.00 -7.43
C ALA A 148 0.83 -10.12 -8.04
N ARG A 149 1.79 -10.76 -7.36
CA ARG A 149 3.13 -11.00 -7.92
C ARG A 149 3.06 -11.89 -9.17
N ARG A 150 2.37 -13.02 -9.07
CA ARG A 150 2.25 -13.96 -10.21
C ARG A 150 1.51 -13.33 -11.39
N GLU A 151 0.56 -12.44 -11.13
CA GLU A 151 -0.10 -11.65 -12.17
C GLU A 151 0.87 -10.71 -12.89
N LEU A 152 1.69 -9.95 -12.15
CA LEU A 152 2.76 -9.12 -12.72
C LEU A 152 3.71 -9.95 -13.61
N ASP A 153 4.16 -11.11 -13.12
CA ASP A 153 5.07 -11.98 -13.87
C ASP A 153 4.42 -12.54 -15.15
N ARG A 154 3.12 -12.88 -15.10
CA ARG A 154 2.37 -13.32 -16.30
C ARG A 154 2.24 -12.21 -17.34
N ILE A 155 1.94 -10.98 -16.92
CA ILE A 155 1.83 -9.84 -17.84
C ILE A 155 3.19 -9.57 -18.49
N ALA A 156 4.26 -9.53 -17.69
CA ALA A 156 5.62 -9.34 -18.20
C ALA A 156 6.05 -10.40 -19.21
N THR A 157 5.67 -11.67 -18.98
CA THR A 157 5.97 -12.77 -19.92
C THR A 157 5.25 -12.58 -21.25
N ARG A 158 3.95 -12.26 -21.24
CA ARG A 158 3.15 -12.08 -22.47
C ARG A 158 3.68 -10.94 -23.35
N GLU A 159 4.09 -9.84 -22.73
CA GLU A 159 4.66 -8.69 -23.44
C GLU A 159 6.01 -9.02 -24.11
N GLN A 160 6.83 -9.86 -23.48
CA GLN A 160 8.08 -10.33 -24.06
C GLN A 160 7.84 -11.27 -25.25
N GLU A 161 6.87 -12.18 -25.15
CA GLU A 161 6.48 -13.09 -26.24
C GLU A 161 5.90 -12.30 -27.44
N GLY A 162 4.99 -11.36 -27.18
CA GLY A 162 4.41 -10.50 -28.22
C GLY A 162 5.43 -9.62 -28.96
N ARG A 163 6.51 -9.19 -28.30
CA ARG A 163 7.63 -8.49 -28.96
C ARG A 163 8.50 -9.40 -29.81
N THR A 164 8.56 -10.70 -29.51
CA THR A 164 9.43 -11.65 -30.21
C THR A 164 8.78 -12.20 -31.49
N GLU A 165 7.45 -12.30 -31.53
CA GLU A 165 6.70 -12.74 -32.72
C GLU A 165 6.48 -11.63 -33.77
N GLY A 166 6.74 -10.37 -33.41
CA GLY A 166 6.57 -9.20 -34.29
C GLY A 166 7.82 -8.78 -35.10
N HIS A 167 8.87 -9.60 -35.15
CA HIS A 167 10.12 -9.36 -35.89
C HIS A 167 10.38 -10.44 -36.94
#